data_AF-A0A447JQX1-F1
#
_entry.id   AF-A0A447JQX1-F1
#
_cell.length_a   1.000
_cell.length_b   1.000
_cell.length_c   1.000
_cell.angle_alpha   90.00
_cell.angle_beta   90.00
_cell.angle_gamma   90.00
#
_symmetry.space_group_name_H-M   'P 1'
#
loop_
_entity.id
_entity.type
_entity.pdbx_description
1 polymer ?
#
loop_
_entity_poly.entity_id
_entity_poly.type
_entity_poly.pdbx_seq_one_letter_code
_entity_poly.pdbx_strand_id
1 'polypeptide(L)'
;MKLSKIEAAMSFTIAKGMVATKRRVKHYPAPMTAVKTIEAAARFGREEALNLENKSFVPLAHTNEARALVGIFLNDQYVKGKAKKLTKDIETPKQAAVLGAGIMGGGIAYQSAWKGVPVIMKDINDKSLNLGMTEAAKLLNKQLERGKIDGLKLAGVISTIHPTLDYAGFDRVDVVVEAVVENPKSQKSGTGGNRAESAPGNRAGLKYLHHPNW
;
A
#
# COMPACT_ATOMS: atom_id res chain seq x y z
N MET A 1 28.89 -23.97 7.74
CA MET A 1 28.25 -25.24 7.35
C MET A 1 28.79 -25.66 5.99
N LYS A 2 29.43 -26.83 5.86
CA LYS A 2 29.80 -27.39 4.55
C LYS A 2 28.66 -28.30 4.09
N LEU A 3 27.82 -27.80 3.19
CA LEU A 3 26.79 -28.61 2.54
C LEU A 3 27.46 -29.69 1.68
N SER A 4 26.87 -30.89 1.60
CA SER A 4 27.27 -31.89 0.62
C SER A 4 27.04 -31.38 -0.81
N LYS A 5 27.66 -32.04 -1.80
CA LYS A 5 27.50 -31.63 -3.22
C LYS A 5 26.03 -31.68 -3.66
N ILE A 6 25.28 -32.67 -3.17
CA ILE A 6 23.87 -32.89 -3.52
C ILE A 6 22.99 -31.83 -2.85
N GLU A 7 23.20 -31.56 -1.56
CA GLU A 7 22.45 -30.53 -0.83
C GLU A 7 22.69 -29.13 -1.40
N ALA A 8 23.93 -28.80 -1.78
CA ALA A 8 24.25 -27.53 -2.42
C ALA A 8 23.56 -27.39 -3.79
N ALA A 9 23.66 -28.42 -4.64
CA ALA A 9 23.00 -28.41 -5.95
C ALA A 9 21.48 -28.30 -5.83
N MET A 10 20.87 -29.01 -4.89
CA MET A 10 19.43 -28.94 -4.61
C MET A 10 19.03 -27.55 -4.13
N SER A 11 19.78 -26.96 -3.19
CA SER A 11 19.51 -25.62 -2.64
C SER A 11 19.56 -24.54 -3.73
N PHE A 12 20.60 -24.55 -4.57
CA PHE A 12 20.73 -23.56 -5.65
C PHE A 12 19.70 -23.78 -6.76
N THR A 13 19.31 -25.02 -7.05
CA THR A 13 18.23 -25.33 -8.00
C THR A 13 16.90 -24.79 -7.52
N ILE A 14 16.57 -24.99 -6.24
CA ILE A 14 15.36 -24.43 -5.62
C ILE A 14 15.40 -22.90 -5.63
N ALA A 15 16.53 -22.28 -5.26
CA ALA A 15 16.68 -20.82 -5.30
C ALA A 15 16.47 -20.25 -6.71
N LYS A 16 17.09 -20.85 -7.74
CA LYS A 16 16.89 -20.47 -9.14
C LYS A 16 15.44 -20.64 -9.58
N GLY A 17 14.79 -21.75 -9.21
CA GLY A 17 13.37 -21.98 -9.50
C GLY A 17 12.44 -20.96 -8.84
N MET A 18 12.69 -20.61 -7.58
CA MET A 18 11.94 -19.58 -6.86
C MET A 18 12.08 -18.20 -7.50
N VAL A 19 13.26 -17.85 -8.02
CA VAL A 19 13.47 -16.60 -8.75
C VAL A 19 12.79 -16.66 -10.12
N ALA A 20 12.94 -17.75 -10.86
CA ALA A 20 12.38 -17.92 -12.21
C ALA A 20 10.84 -17.87 -12.25
N THR A 21 10.18 -18.29 -11.17
CA THR A 21 8.71 -18.23 -11.02
C THR A 21 8.18 -16.84 -10.66
N LYS A 22 9.06 -15.88 -10.29
CA LYS A 22 8.61 -14.50 -10.02
C LYS A 22 8.19 -13.81 -11.30
N ARG A 23 7.10 -13.05 -11.21
CA ARG A 23 6.58 -12.26 -12.33
C ARG A 23 7.67 -11.32 -12.86
N ARG A 24 7.76 -11.23 -14.19
CA ARG A 24 8.66 -10.30 -14.91
C ARG A 24 10.15 -10.49 -14.62
N VAL A 25 10.59 -11.66 -14.13
CA VAL A 25 12.00 -11.95 -13.82
C VAL A 25 12.96 -11.64 -14.97
N LYS A 26 12.50 -11.77 -16.23
CA LYS A 26 13.28 -11.44 -17.44
C LYS A 26 13.77 -9.99 -17.46
N HIS A 27 13.05 -9.06 -16.81
CA HIS A 27 13.39 -7.64 -16.75
C HIS A 27 14.11 -7.26 -15.45
N TYR A 28 14.48 -8.22 -14.61
CA TYR A 28 15.20 -7.99 -13.35
C TYR A 28 16.40 -8.95 -13.31
N PRO A 29 17.58 -8.55 -13.82
CA PRO A 29 18.73 -9.44 -13.87
C PRO A 29 19.32 -9.71 -12.48
N ALA A 30 19.24 -8.75 -11.55
CA ALA A 30 19.92 -8.83 -10.26
C ALA A 30 19.57 -10.07 -9.40
N PRO A 31 18.29 -10.48 -9.22
CA PRO A 31 17.96 -11.66 -8.42
C PRO A 31 18.59 -12.96 -8.93
N MET A 32 18.59 -13.18 -10.25
CA MET A 32 19.18 -14.40 -10.82
C MET A 32 20.71 -14.35 -10.81
N THR A 33 21.29 -13.19 -11.11
CA THR A 33 22.74 -12.99 -11.02
C THR A 33 23.23 -13.24 -9.60
N ALA A 34 22.56 -12.71 -8.57
CA ALA A 34 22.92 -12.94 -7.17
C ALA A 34 22.99 -14.44 -6.82
N VAL A 35 21.96 -15.22 -7.20
CA VAL A 35 21.95 -16.67 -6.94
C VAL A 35 23.10 -17.39 -7.66
N LYS A 36 23.37 -17.05 -8.92
CA LYS A 36 24.47 -17.63 -9.71
C LYS A 36 25.84 -17.27 -9.16
N THR A 37 26.03 -16.03 -8.72
CA THR A 37 27.28 -15.55 -8.14
C THR A 37 27.57 -16.24 -6.81
N ILE A 38 26.56 -16.39 -5.94
CA ILE A 38 26.70 -17.14 -4.68
C ILE A 38 27.00 -18.62 -4.94
N GLU A 39 26.32 -19.24 -5.92
CA GLU A 39 26.60 -20.62 -6.33
C GLU A 39 28.04 -20.82 -6.81
N ALA A 40 28.54 -19.93 -7.66
CA ALA A 40 29.92 -19.96 -8.14
C ALA A 40 30.93 -19.71 -7.01
N ALA A 41 30.59 -18.86 -6.03
CA ALA A 41 31.43 -18.52 -4.90
C ALA A 41 31.42 -19.54 -3.75
N ALA A 42 30.46 -20.48 -3.73
CA ALA A 42 30.15 -21.30 -2.55
C ALA A 42 31.31 -22.17 -2.01
N ARG A 43 32.33 -22.45 -2.82
CA ARG A 43 33.50 -23.27 -2.43
C ARG A 43 34.81 -22.48 -2.32
N PHE A 44 34.75 -21.18 -2.52
CA PHE A 44 35.93 -20.32 -2.49
C PHE A 44 36.17 -19.70 -1.12
N GLY A 45 37.40 -19.23 -0.91
CA GLY A 45 37.73 -18.35 0.19
C GLY A 45 37.06 -16.99 0.03
N ARG A 46 37.16 -16.15 1.06
CA ARG A 46 36.57 -14.81 1.06
C ARG A 46 37.05 -13.97 -0.11
N GLU A 47 38.34 -14.02 -0.43
CA GLU A 47 38.96 -13.18 -1.46
C GLU A 47 38.41 -13.50 -2.85
N GLU A 48 38.42 -14.77 -3.26
CA GLU A 48 37.89 -15.16 -4.57
C GLU A 48 36.37 -14.98 -4.64
N ALA A 49 35.64 -15.19 -3.54
CA ALA A 49 34.21 -14.92 -3.47
C ALA A 49 33.90 -13.43 -3.71
N LEU A 50 34.65 -12.51 -3.08
CA LEU A 50 34.50 -11.07 -3.31
C LEU A 50 34.87 -10.67 -4.74
N ASN A 51 35.87 -11.32 -5.35
CA ASN A 51 36.23 -11.09 -6.75
C ASN A 51 35.08 -11.48 -7.69
N LEU A 52 34.43 -12.63 -7.46
CA LEU A 52 33.25 -13.04 -8.22
C LEU A 52 32.04 -12.12 -8.00
N GLU A 53 31.83 -11.67 -6.77
CA GLU A 53 30.81 -10.67 -6.44
C GLU A 53 31.03 -9.38 -7.22
N ASN A 54 32.25 -8.81 -7.15
CA ASN A 54 32.60 -7.58 -7.84
C ASN A 54 32.37 -7.69 -9.36
N LYS A 55 32.88 -8.77 -9.98
CA LYS A 55 32.68 -9.07 -11.41
C LYS A 55 31.21 -9.15 -11.82
N SER A 56 30.34 -9.58 -10.91
CA SER A 56 28.90 -9.68 -11.16
C SER A 56 28.16 -8.38 -10.87
N PHE A 57 28.61 -7.64 -9.85
CA PHE A 57 28.00 -6.41 -9.38
C PHE A 57 28.22 -5.25 -10.36
N VAL A 58 29.44 -5.07 -10.88
CA VAL A 58 29.76 -3.93 -11.77
C VAL A 58 28.85 -3.90 -13.01
N PRO A 59 28.67 -5.01 -13.76
CA PRO A 59 27.72 -5.03 -14.87
C PRO A 59 26.28 -4.70 -14.45
N LEU A 60 25.82 -5.23 -13.30
CA LEU A 60 24.49 -4.94 -12.77
C LEU A 60 24.30 -3.45 -12.46
N ALA A 61 25.30 -2.80 -11.86
CA ALA A 61 25.26 -1.38 -11.51
C ALA A 61 25.11 -0.47 -12.74
N HIS A 62 25.60 -0.90 -13.91
CA HIS A 62 25.48 -0.16 -15.17
C HIS A 62 24.16 -0.41 -15.93
N THR A 63 23.32 -1.34 -15.46
CA THR A 63 22.04 -1.63 -16.12
C THR A 63 21.03 -0.48 -16.02
N ASN A 64 20.13 -0.40 -16.99
CA ASN A 64 19.04 0.57 -16.99
C ASN A 64 18.05 0.28 -15.85
N GLU A 65 17.85 -1.00 -15.53
CA GLU A 65 17.02 -1.49 -14.44
C GLU A 65 17.53 -1.02 -13.08
N ALA A 66 18.84 -1.14 -12.82
CA ALA A 66 19.46 -0.63 -11.60
C ALA A 66 19.28 0.88 -11.48
N ARG A 67 19.56 1.64 -12.56
CA ARG A 67 19.35 3.09 -12.59
C ARG A 67 17.90 3.48 -12.32
N ALA A 68 16.95 2.78 -12.93
CA ALA A 68 15.52 3.05 -12.74
C ALA A 68 15.05 2.75 -11.31
N LEU A 69 15.47 1.63 -10.72
CA LEU A 69 15.10 1.26 -9.35
C LEU A 69 15.72 2.19 -8.31
N VAL A 70 16.98 2.60 -8.50
CA VAL A 70 17.61 3.65 -7.68
C VAL A 70 16.87 4.98 -7.86
N GLY A 71 16.49 5.33 -9.08
CA GLY A 71 15.68 6.51 -9.36
C GLY A 71 14.33 6.50 -8.63
N ILE A 72 13.63 5.37 -8.60
CA ILE A 72 12.38 5.20 -7.83
C ILE A 72 12.64 5.40 -6.33
N PHE A 73 13.74 4.86 -5.80
CA PHE A 73 14.11 5.04 -4.41
C PHE A 73 14.35 6.53 -4.07
N LEU A 74 15.12 7.24 -4.89
CA LEU A 74 15.38 8.67 -4.69
C LEU A 74 14.10 9.51 -4.84
N ASN A 75 13.24 9.18 -5.79
CA ASN A 75 11.96 9.84 -5.99
C ASN A 75 11.02 9.61 -4.79
N ASP A 76 11.00 8.40 -4.21
CA ASP A 76 10.24 8.11 -2.99
C ASP A 76 10.76 8.91 -1.79
N GLN A 77 12.09 9.01 -1.62
CA GLN A 77 12.69 9.87 -0.58
C GLN A 77 12.31 11.34 -0.77
N TYR A 78 12.37 11.84 -2.01
CA TYR A 78 12.00 13.22 -2.34
C TYR A 78 10.52 13.49 -2.04
N VAL A 79 9.61 12.62 -2.48
CA VAL A 79 8.16 12.77 -2.24
C VAL A 79 7.85 12.73 -0.74
N LYS A 80 8.45 11.81 0.01
CA LYS A 80 8.30 11.74 1.48
C LYS A 80 8.86 12.98 2.17
N GLY A 81 10.00 13.50 1.72
CA GLY A 81 10.58 14.74 2.22
C GLY A 81 9.65 15.94 1.99
N LYS A 82 9.08 16.06 0.79
CA LYS A 82 8.09 17.09 0.46
C LYS A 82 6.83 16.96 1.30
N ALA A 83 6.31 15.74 1.48
CA ALA A 83 5.15 15.48 2.33
C ALA A 83 5.39 15.95 3.77
N LYS A 84 6.51 15.57 4.39
CA LYS A 84 6.88 16.03 5.75
C LYS A 84 6.97 17.55 5.86
N LYS A 85 7.50 18.22 4.83
CA LYS A 85 7.59 19.69 4.81
C LYS A 85 6.20 20.34 4.74
N LEU A 86 5.29 19.79 3.94
CA LEU A 86 3.93 20.31 3.80
C LEU A 86 3.09 20.08 5.06
N THR A 87 3.34 19.01 5.80
CA THR A 87 2.58 18.65 7.01
C THR A 87 3.28 19.08 8.31
N LYS A 88 4.34 19.89 8.26
CA LYS A 88 5.18 20.19 9.43
C LYS A 88 4.39 20.84 10.57
N ASP A 89 3.52 21.78 10.22
CA ASP A 89 2.78 22.62 11.17
C ASP A 89 1.26 22.34 11.09
N ILE A 90 0.88 21.16 10.59
CA ILE A 90 -0.53 20.74 10.42
C ILE A 90 -0.78 19.52 11.31
N GLU A 91 -1.79 19.60 12.18
CA GLU A 91 -2.21 18.46 12.99
C GLU A 91 -2.83 17.35 12.12
N THR A 92 -2.62 16.11 12.52
CA THR A 92 -3.26 14.97 11.85
C THR A 92 -4.75 14.93 12.23
N PRO A 93 -5.67 14.69 11.27
CA PRO A 93 -7.09 14.45 11.55
C PRO A 93 -7.30 13.42 12.66
N LYS A 94 -8.16 13.75 13.63
CA LYS A 94 -8.54 12.88 14.76
C LYS A 94 -9.75 12.03 14.42
N GLN A 95 -10.62 12.51 13.54
CA GLN A 95 -11.81 11.80 13.07
C GLN A 95 -11.98 11.99 11.56
N ALA A 96 -12.07 10.88 10.81
CA ALA A 96 -12.34 10.89 9.38
C ALA A 96 -13.78 10.44 9.07
N ALA A 97 -14.24 10.75 7.86
CA ALA A 97 -15.39 10.11 7.27
C ALA A 97 -15.14 9.74 5.81
N VAL A 98 -15.84 8.70 5.34
CA VAL A 98 -15.89 8.31 3.94
C VAL A 98 -17.36 8.24 3.49
N LEU A 99 -17.67 8.93 2.40
CA LEU A 99 -18.98 8.90 1.76
C LEU A 99 -18.95 7.89 0.62
N GLY A 100 -19.73 6.83 0.74
CA GLY A 100 -19.70 5.68 -0.14
C GLY A 100 -18.92 4.54 0.50
N ALA A 101 -19.61 3.44 0.77
CA ALA A 101 -19.05 2.20 1.29
C ALA A 101 -18.63 1.28 0.14
N GLY A 102 -18.90 -0.02 0.24
CA GLY A 102 -18.45 -1.01 -0.74
C GLY A 102 -16.93 -1.21 -0.72
N ILE A 103 -16.36 -1.69 -1.83
CA ILE A 103 -14.95 -2.14 -1.87
C ILE A 103 -13.98 -0.98 -1.61
N MET A 104 -14.17 0.17 -2.26
CA MET A 104 -13.29 1.34 -2.08
C MET A 104 -13.49 1.98 -0.71
N GLY A 105 -14.74 2.25 -0.32
CA GLY A 105 -15.06 2.85 0.98
C GLY A 105 -14.56 2.01 2.15
N GLY A 106 -14.79 0.69 2.11
CA GLY A 106 -14.26 -0.26 3.10
C GLY A 106 -12.74 -0.28 3.16
N GLY A 107 -12.06 -0.20 2.01
CA GLY A 107 -10.60 -0.11 1.95
C GLY A 107 -10.03 1.18 2.53
N ILE A 108 -10.66 2.32 2.26
CA ILE A 108 -10.28 3.64 2.81
C ILE A 108 -10.51 3.63 4.32
N ALA A 109 -11.70 3.18 4.76
CA ALA A 109 -12.04 3.07 6.17
C ALA A 109 -11.06 2.17 6.94
N TYR A 110 -10.75 0.99 6.38
CA TYR A 110 -9.72 0.10 6.91
C TYR A 110 -8.37 0.80 7.07
N GLN A 111 -7.87 1.49 6.03
CA GLN A 111 -6.55 2.12 6.09
C GLN A 111 -6.49 3.24 7.13
N SER A 112 -7.55 4.04 7.25
CA SER A 112 -7.67 5.10 8.26
C SER A 112 -7.62 4.51 9.67
N ALA A 113 -8.55 3.58 9.96
CA ALA A 113 -8.66 2.92 11.26
C ALA A 113 -7.38 2.16 11.63
N TRP A 114 -6.79 1.44 10.68
CA TRP A 114 -5.53 0.71 10.86
C TRP A 114 -4.36 1.62 11.23
N LYS A 115 -4.39 2.88 10.80
CA LYS A 115 -3.39 3.90 11.13
C LYS A 115 -3.74 4.72 12.37
N GLY A 116 -4.85 4.41 13.05
CA GLY A 116 -5.25 5.02 14.31
C GLY A 116 -6.17 6.23 14.17
N VAL A 117 -6.75 6.48 12.98
CA VAL A 117 -7.74 7.54 12.78
C VAL A 117 -9.12 6.88 12.59
N PRO A 118 -10.01 6.95 13.60
CA PRO A 118 -11.38 6.45 13.50
C PRO A 118 -12.13 7.05 12.31
N VAL A 119 -13.08 6.28 11.78
CA VAL A 119 -13.75 6.64 10.53
C VAL A 119 -15.24 6.37 10.59
N ILE A 120 -16.04 7.33 10.14
CA ILE A 120 -17.46 7.14 9.87
C ILE A 120 -17.61 6.75 8.40
N MET A 121 -18.16 5.58 8.13
CA MET A 121 -18.41 5.09 6.78
C MET A 121 -19.89 5.22 6.47
N LYS A 122 -20.24 6.19 5.63
CA LYS A 122 -21.62 6.53 5.31
C LYS A 122 -22.02 5.99 3.95
N ASP A 123 -23.18 5.35 3.84
CA ASP A 123 -23.78 5.00 2.54
C ASP A 123 -25.28 5.35 2.50
N ILE A 124 -25.99 4.97 1.44
CA ILE A 124 -27.45 5.14 1.30
C ILE A 124 -28.21 3.83 1.55
N ASN A 125 -27.53 2.70 1.65
CA ASN A 125 -28.15 1.40 1.91
C ASN A 125 -27.23 0.45 2.70
N ASP A 126 -27.84 -0.43 3.50
CA ASP A 126 -27.14 -1.38 4.36
C ASP A 126 -26.29 -2.40 3.59
N LYS A 127 -26.71 -2.76 2.37
CA LYS A 127 -25.97 -3.72 1.55
C LYS A 127 -24.58 -3.21 1.21
N SER A 128 -24.44 -1.92 0.87
CA SER A 128 -23.16 -1.27 0.64
C SER A 128 -22.31 -1.19 1.92
N LEU A 129 -22.93 -0.87 3.07
CA LEU A 129 -22.25 -0.81 4.36
C LEU A 129 -21.69 -2.18 4.75
N ASN A 130 -22.51 -3.22 4.66
CA ASN A 130 -22.12 -4.60 4.93
C ASN A 130 -20.98 -5.05 4.02
N LEU A 131 -21.01 -4.69 2.73
CA LEU A 131 -19.93 -4.97 1.80
C LEU A 131 -18.62 -4.25 2.21
N GLY A 132 -18.72 -2.98 2.61
CA GLY A 132 -17.57 -2.20 3.08
C GLY A 132 -16.96 -2.76 4.36
N MET A 133 -17.80 -3.10 5.35
CA MET A 133 -17.36 -3.74 6.60
C MET A 133 -16.73 -5.11 6.34
N THR A 134 -17.29 -5.89 5.42
CA THR A 134 -16.73 -7.20 5.02
C THR A 134 -15.34 -7.04 4.40
N GLU A 135 -15.14 -6.07 3.51
CA GLU A 135 -13.84 -5.82 2.90
C GLU A 135 -12.82 -5.34 3.94
N ALA A 136 -13.20 -4.45 4.87
CA ALA A 136 -12.34 -4.01 5.96
C ALA A 136 -11.92 -5.17 6.88
N ALA A 137 -12.87 -6.03 7.27
CA ALA A 137 -12.59 -7.21 8.10
C ALA A 137 -11.66 -8.20 7.39
N LYS A 138 -11.88 -8.45 6.09
CA LYS A 138 -11.00 -9.30 5.26
C LYS A 138 -9.58 -8.78 5.20
N LEU A 139 -9.37 -7.46 5.07
CA LEU A 139 -8.05 -6.86 5.08
C LEU A 139 -7.35 -7.01 6.44
N LEU A 140 -8.08 -6.84 7.56
CA LEU A 140 -7.56 -7.09 8.90
C LEU A 140 -7.22 -8.56 9.14
N ASN A 141 -8.08 -9.49 8.73
CA ASN A 141 -7.84 -10.93 8.85
C ASN A 141 -6.56 -11.34 8.12
N LYS A 142 -6.27 -10.76 6.95
CA LYS A 142 -5.00 -11.00 6.26
C LYS A 142 -3.76 -10.56 7.06
N GLN A 143 -3.90 -9.56 7.92
CA GLN A 143 -2.83 -9.11 8.80
C GLN A 143 -2.66 -10.07 10.00
N LEU A 144 -3.77 -10.60 10.52
CA LEU A 144 -3.79 -11.65 11.54
C LEU A 144 -3.14 -12.95 11.02
N GLU A 145 -3.53 -13.43 9.84
CA GLU A 145 -2.92 -14.61 9.18
C GLU A 145 -1.42 -14.47 8.95
N ARG A 146 -0.95 -13.23 8.74
CA ARG A 146 0.48 -12.90 8.59
C ARG A 146 1.20 -12.71 9.92
N GLY A 147 0.53 -12.92 11.05
CA GLY A 147 1.09 -12.76 12.40
C GLY A 147 1.44 -11.31 12.76
N LYS A 148 0.84 -10.31 12.10
CA LYS A 148 1.15 -8.89 12.36
C LYS A 148 0.33 -8.29 13.52
N ILE A 149 -0.77 -8.93 13.89
CA ILE A 149 -1.69 -8.54 14.97
C ILE A 149 -2.28 -9.78 15.62
N ASP A 150 -2.92 -9.60 16.77
CA ASP A 150 -3.77 -10.57 17.43
C ASP A 150 -5.26 -10.25 17.23
N GLY A 151 -6.13 -11.10 17.75
CA GLY A 151 -7.59 -10.92 17.69
C GLY A 151 -8.08 -9.69 18.46
N LEU A 152 -7.42 -9.33 19.56
CA LEU A 152 -7.80 -8.16 20.37
C LEU A 152 -7.56 -6.86 19.59
N LYS A 153 -6.39 -6.72 18.96
CA LYS A 153 -6.05 -5.57 18.13
C LYS A 153 -6.93 -5.52 16.88
N LEU A 154 -7.28 -6.66 16.29
CA LEU A 154 -8.26 -6.69 15.20
C LEU A 154 -9.60 -6.12 15.63
N ALA A 155 -10.15 -6.62 16.75
CA ALA A 155 -11.42 -6.16 17.30
C ALA A 155 -11.40 -4.65 17.61
N GLY A 156 -10.31 -4.17 18.20
CA GLY A 156 -10.13 -2.75 18.50
C GLY A 156 -10.04 -1.85 17.26
N VAL A 157 -9.44 -2.32 16.16
CA VAL A 157 -9.40 -1.54 14.92
C VAL A 157 -10.75 -1.53 14.23
N ILE A 158 -11.39 -2.69 14.06
CA ILE A 158 -12.67 -2.78 13.33
C ILE A 158 -13.77 -2.00 14.05
N SER A 159 -13.76 -1.94 15.39
CA SER A 159 -14.72 -1.17 16.16
C SER A 159 -14.62 0.34 15.99
N THR A 160 -13.51 0.85 15.43
CA THR A 160 -13.37 2.29 15.12
C THR A 160 -13.92 2.68 13.75
N ILE A 161 -14.42 1.71 12.98
CA ILE A 161 -15.14 1.93 11.73
C ILE A 161 -16.64 1.93 12.04
N HIS A 162 -17.28 3.09 11.93
CA HIS A 162 -18.68 3.28 12.28
C HIS A 162 -19.53 3.36 11.01
N PRO A 163 -20.23 2.28 10.62
CA PRO A 163 -21.14 2.32 9.49
C PRO A 163 -22.40 3.12 9.85
N THR A 164 -22.85 4.00 8.94
CA THR A 164 -24.11 4.75 9.11
C THR A 164 -24.83 5.01 7.78
N LEU A 165 -26.15 5.17 7.84
CA LEU A 165 -26.98 5.62 6.70
C LEU A 165 -27.29 7.11 6.74
N ASP A 166 -27.08 7.76 7.90
CA ASP A 166 -27.32 9.18 8.13
C ASP A 166 -25.99 9.93 8.34
N TYR A 167 -26.08 11.18 8.79
CA TYR A 167 -24.91 12.03 9.07
C TYR A 167 -24.59 12.12 10.57
N ALA A 168 -25.01 11.14 11.38
CA ALA A 168 -24.68 11.13 12.80
C ALA A 168 -23.15 11.16 13.02
N GLY A 169 -22.69 12.06 13.89
CA GLY A 169 -21.27 12.22 14.25
C GLY A 169 -20.44 13.04 13.26
N PHE A 170 -21.02 13.53 12.16
CA PHE A 170 -20.29 14.37 11.19
C PHE A 170 -19.89 15.75 11.74
N ASP A 171 -20.54 16.22 12.82
CA ASP A 171 -20.19 17.43 13.56
C ASP A 171 -18.76 17.41 14.14
N ARG A 172 -18.14 16.21 14.22
CA ARG A 172 -16.81 16.00 14.80
C ARG A 172 -15.77 15.55 13.78
N VAL A 173 -16.11 15.51 12.49
CA VAL A 173 -15.23 14.99 11.43
C VAL A 173 -14.31 16.09 10.94
N ASP A 174 -12.99 15.83 10.96
CA ASP A 174 -11.98 16.77 10.48
C ASP A 174 -11.76 16.67 8.96
N VAL A 175 -12.00 15.49 8.38
CA VAL A 175 -11.78 15.24 6.95
C VAL A 175 -12.79 14.25 6.39
N VAL A 176 -13.33 14.57 5.20
CA VAL A 176 -14.27 13.71 4.47
C VAL A 176 -13.68 13.32 3.12
N VAL A 177 -13.73 12.02 2.80
CA VAL A 177 -13.36 11.48 1.48
C VAL A 177 -14.60 10.99 0.75
N GLU A 178 -14.83 11.48 -0.47
CA GLU A 178 -15.90 10.98 -1.34
C GLU A 178 -15.41 9.77 -2.13
N ALA A 179 -16.15 8.66 -2.04
CA ALA A 179 -15.90 7.38 -2.70
C ALA A 179 -17.20 6.83 -3.35
N VAL A 180 -18.04 7.73 -3.88
CA VAL A 180 -19.29 7.39 -4.56
C VAL A 180 -19.03 7.17 -6.06
N VAL A 181 -19.78 6.27 -6.69
CA VAL A 181 -19.71 6.01 -8.14
C VAL A 181 -20.05 7.30 -8.91
N GLU A 182 -19.21 7.67 -9.88
CA GLU A 182 -19.41 8.84 -10.73
C GLU A 182 -20.70 8.71 -11.56
N ASN A 183 -21.75 9.42 -11.17
CA ASN A 183 -22.92 9.68 -12.02
C ASN A 183 -23.09 11.20 -12.16
N PRO A 184 -23.06 11.77 -13.38
CA PRO A 184 -23.22 13.22 -13.58
C PRO A 184 -24.53 13.80 -13.03
N LYS A 185 -25.53 12.97 -12.71
CA LYS A 185 -26.78 13.40 -12.02
C LYS A 185 -26.69 13.47 -10.50
N SER A 186 -25.90 12.63 -9.83
CA SER A 186 -25.82 12.60 -8.34
C SER A 186 -24.99 13.75 -7.77
N GLN A 187 -24.18 14.41 -8.61
CA GLN A 187 -23.25 15.46 -8.20
C GLN A 187 -23.94 16.72 -7.66
N LYS A 188 -25.21 16.96 -8.02
CA LYS A 188 -25.97 18.15 -7.57
C LYS A 188 -26.70 17.96 -6.23
N SER A 189 -26.91 16.73 -5.75
CA SER A 189 -27.71 16.48 -4.55
C SER A 189 -26.88 16.21 -3.29
N GLY A 190 -25.59 15.90 -3.44
CA GLY A 190 -24.66 15.71 -2.31
C GLY A 190 -23.72 16.88 -2.03
N THR A 191 -23.71 17.93 -2.88
CA THR A 191 -22.84 19.10 -2.73
C THR A 191 -23.67 20.36 -2.48
N GLY A 192 -23.86 20.71 -1.21
CA GLY A 192 -23.98 22.12 -0.84
C GLY A 192 -22.70 22.81 -1.29
N GLY A 193 -22.83 23.81 -2.15
CA GLY A 193 -21.78 24.22 -3.09
C GLY A 193 -20.42 24.52 -2.47
N ASN A 194 -19.35 23.93 -3.03
CA ASN A 194 -18.03 24.54 -3.16
C ASN A 194 -17.22 23.73 -4.20
N ARG A 195 -16.93 24.36 -5.34
CA ARG A 195 -16.14 23.76 -6.44
C ARG A 195 -14.65 23.86 -6.10
N ALA A 196 -13.95 22.72 -6.14
CA ALA A 196 -12.55 22.69 -6.54
C ALA A 196 -12.48 22.12 -7.97
N GLU A 197 -11.83 22.86 -8.87
CA GLU A 197 -11.63 22.48 -10.28
C GLU A 197 -10.85 21.18 -10.39
N SER A 198 -11.34 20.27 -11.24
CA SER A 198 -10.62 19.07 -11.67
C SER A 198 -10.18 19.24 -13.13
N ALA A 199 -8.89 19.06 -13.40
CA ALA A 199 -8.35 18.99 -14.77
C ALA A 199 -8.98 17.80 -15.55
N PRO A 200 -9.22 17.94 -16.86
CA PRO A 200 -9.97 16.95 -17.62
C PRO A 200 -9.09 15.76 -18.02
N GLY A 201 -9.45 14.55 -17.57
CA GLY A 201 -8.87 13.30 -18.11
C GLY A 201 -8.83 12.10 -17.14
N ASN A 202 -9.95 11.36 -17.07
CA ASN A 202 -10.07 9.93 -16.71
C ASN A 202 -10.05 9.49 -15.22
N ARG A 203 -11.13 8.77 -14.85
CA ARG A 203 -11.32 7.74 -13.79
C ARG A 203 -11.24 8.16 -12.31
N ALA A 204 -12.40 8.10 -11.65
CA ALA A 204 -12.58 7.92 -10.19
C ALA A 204 -11.62 8.79 -9.36
N GLY A 205 -11.85 10.09 -9.40
CA GLY A 205 -11.05 11.05 -8.63
C GLY A 205 -11.40 11.02 -7.15
N LEU A 206 -10.42 10.76 -6.28
CA LEU A 206 -10.52 11.15 -4.87
C LEU A 206 -10.66 12.68 -4.82
N LYS A 207 -11.79 13.17 -4.33
CA LYS A 207 -11.99 14.59 -4.01
C LYS A 207 -11.91 14.78 -2.50
N TYR A 208 -10.99 15.64 -2.07
CA TYR A 208 -10.91 16.09 -0.68
C TYR A 208 -11.78 17.33 -0.53
N LEU A 209 -12.76 17.27 0.37
CA LEU A 209 -13.61 18.41 0.70
C LEU A 209 -13.12 18.99 2.02
N HIS A 210 -12.59 20.21 1.99
CA HIS A 210 -12.30 21.00 3.20
C HIS A 210 -13.46 21.98 3.38
N HIS A 211 -14.31 21.80 4.40
CA HIS A 211 -15.39 22.74 4.69
C HIS A 211 -15.06 23.52 5.97
N PRO A 212 -15.14 24.87 5.96
CA PRO A 212 -14.72 25.70 7.09
C PRO A 212 -15.76 25.81 8.22
N ASN A 213 -16.99 25.32 8.05
CA ASN A 213 -18.02 25.20 9.09
C ASN A 213 -19.11 24.24 8.57
N TRP A 214 -19.30 23.09 9.19
CA TRP A 214 -20.55 22.32 9.07
C TRP A 214 -21.46 22.69 10.22
#